data_AF-A0A835ZYF2-F1
#
_entry.id   AF-A0A835ZYF2-F1
#
_cell.length_a   1.000
_cell.length_b   1.000
_cell.length_c   1.000
_cell.angle_alpha   90.00
_cell.angle_beta   90.00
_cell.angle_gamma   90.00
#
_symmetry.space_group_name_H-M   'P 1'
#
loop_
_entity.id
_entity.type
_entity.pdbx_description
1 polymer ?
#
loop_
_entity_poly.entity_id
_entity_poly.type
_entity_poly.pdbx_seq_one_letter_code
_entity_poly.pdbx_strand_id
1 'polypeptide(L)'
;MPSPPNWPPTPCALRPSPFPHPVLHALHRLTRALLFPAYWALDQLLGCWAPAESRSEQSWLRTAGGAAGALLLLLATLPLTLPALLLWLLLQAWRRPFCYQPPPRCWAPPAPWCPRTEPARSFGFFSANLCLLPDGLARFNNLPHTQRRAAAVGAVLLAGLRSSPYGATGCGSSVQAMPCGVLTGAMPASLDFVCLQEAFDLRAERRLVSLLASNLGPVLYDVGTFGLQHGLHLKLLGSGLLLASRYPLLRAAFQSFPHARGEDALASKGLLSAQVPVPCLWPCGTREGRGLE
;
A
#
# COMPACT_ATOMS: atom_id res chain seq x y z
N MET A 1 18.29 17.21 25.77
CA MET A 1 17.08 16.76 25.03
C MET A 1 17.55 16.15 23.72
N PRO A 2 17.26 14.87 23.43
CA PRO A 2 17.57 14.31 22.13
C PRO A 2 16.75 15.06 21.06
N SER A 3 17.44 15.49 20.00
CA SER A 3 16.83 16.10 18.82
C SER A 3 15.75 15.17 18.26
N PRO A 4 14.60 15.71 17.80
CA PRO A 4 13.61 14.87 17.13
C PRO A 4 14.27 14.20 15.92
N PRO A 5 13.91 12.94 15.60
CA PRO A 5 14.45 12.24 14.44
C PRO A 5 14.27 13.13 13.20
N ASN A 6 15.33 13.28 12.40
CA ASN A 6 15.34 14.10 11.19
C ASN A 6 14.22 13.64 10.26
N TRP A 7 13.07 14.31 10.34
CA TRP A 7 11.97 14.11 9.40
C TRP A 7 12.47 14.51 8.00
N PRO A 8 12.02 13.83 6.93
CA PRO A 8 12.28 14.29 5.57
C PRO A 8 12.08 15.81 5.46
N PRO A 9 13.04 16.54 4.85
CA PRO A 9 13.11 18.00 4.94
C PRO A 9 11.85 18.71 4.43
N THR A 10 11.05 18.07 3.58
CA THR A 10 9.76 18.57 3.11
C THR A 10 8.70 17.47 3.05
N PRO A 11 7.74 17.44 3.99
CA PRO A 11 6.59 16.53 3.90
C PRO A 11 5.76 16.82 2.65
N CYS A 12 5.35 15.77 1.94
CA CYS A 12 4.50 15.90 0.76
C CYS A 12 3.05 16.13 1.18
N ALA A 13 2.37 17.06 0.52
CA ALA A 13 0.94 17.27 0.70
C ALA A 13 0.16 15.99 0.31
N LEU A 14 -0.82 15.62 1.14
CA LEU A 14 -1.71 14.49 0.88
C LEU A 14 -2.62 14.82 -0.30
N ARG A 15 -2.44 14.10 -1.41
CA ARG A 15 -3.20 14.35 -2.66
C ARG A 15 -3.75 13.02 -3.21
N PRO A 16 -5.02 13.01 -3.67
CA PRO A 16 -5.62 11.80 -4.24
C PRO A 16 -5.10 11.47 -5.64
N SER A 17 -4.67 12.48 -6.39
CA SER A 17 -4.08 12.27 -7.71
C SER A 17 -2.56 12.09 -7.62
N PRO A 18 -1.99 11.11 -8.35
CA PRO A 18 -0.54 10.98 -8.51
C PRO A 18 0.09 12.15 -9.29
N PHE A 19 -0.70 13.00 -9.96
CA PHE A 19 -0.20 14.11 -10.77
C PHE A 19 -0.76 15.46 -10.32
N PRO A 20 -0.02 16.57 -10.54
CA PRO A 20 -0.49 17.91 -10.20
C PRO A 20 -1.64 18.38 -11.09
N HIS A 21 -1.70 17.96 -12.35
CA HIS A 21 -2.72 18.39 -13.32
C HIS A 21 -3.63 17.22 -13.75
N PRO A 22 -4.95 17.43 -13.90
CA PRO A 22 -5.88 16.38 -14.32
C PRO A 22 -5.57 15.80 -15.71
N VAL A 23 -5.04 16.62 -16.61
CA VAL A 23 -4.62 16.18 -17.97
C VAL A 23 -3.51 15.13 -17.88
N LEU A 24 -2.49 15.34 -17.05
CA LEU A 24 -1.43 14.35 -16.83
C LEU A 24 -1.99 13.05 -16.23
N HIS A 25 -2.96 13.17 -15.32
CA HIS A 25 -3.65 12.00 -14.78
C HIS A 25 -4.44 11.23 -15.84
N ALA A 26 -5.15 11.92 -16.74
CA ALA A 26 -5.88 11.31 -17.84
C ALA A 26 -4.92 10.61 -18.82
N LEU A 27 -3.83 11.28 -19.20
CA LEU A 27 -2.77 10.70 -20.04
C LEU A 27 -2.17 9.45 -19.39
N HIS A 28 -1.87 9.48 -18.09
CA HIS A 28 -1.36 8.31 -17.37
C HIS A 28 -2.36 7.15 -17.32
N ARG A 29 -3.66 7.44 -17.21
CA ARG A 29 -4.69 6.40 -17.30
C ARG A 29 -4.75 5.80 -18.70
N LEU A 30 -4.66 6.64 -19.73
CA LEU A 30 -4.64 6.21 -21.12
C LEU A 30 -3.42 5.33 -21.41
N THR A 31 -2.22 5.76 -21.02
CA THR A 31 -1.00 4.96 -21.22
C THR A 31 -1.08 3.64 -20.47
N ARG A 32 -1.57 3.61 -19.23
CA ARG A 32 -1.80 2.34 -18.52
C ARG A 32 -2.80 1.43 -19.23
N ALA A 33 -3.86 1.97 -19.82
CA ALA A 33 -4.83 1.19 -20.59
C ALA A 33 -4.20 0.61 -21.86
N LEU A 34 -3.39 1.39 -22.58
CA LEU A 34 -2.67 0.96 -23.78
C LEU A 34 -1.58 -0.08 -23.47
N LEU A 35 -0.92 0.02 -22.32
CA LEU A 35 0.11 -0.94 -21.86
C LEU A 35 -0.49 -2.24 -21.31
N PHE A 36 -1.75 -2.24 -20.89
CA PHE A 36 -2.35 -3.37 -20.20
C PHE A 36 -2.36 -4.68 -21.01
N PRO A 37 -2.69 -4.70 -22.32
CA PRO A 37 -2.65 -5.93 -23.12
C PRO A 37 -1.27 -6.58 -23.15
N ALA A 38 -0.21 -5.80 -23.36
CA ALA A 38 1.16 -6.31 -23.34
C ALA A 38 1.60 -6.77 -21.94
N TYR A 39 1.23 -6.02 -20.90
CA TYR A 39 1.46 -6.44 -19.52
C TYR A 39 0.79 -7.79 -19.23
N TRP A 40 -0.48 -7.96 -19.62
CA TRP A 40 -1.21 -9.20 -19.40
C TRP A 40 -0.59 -10.36 -20.20
N ALA A 41 -0.22 -10.13 -21.47
CA ALA A 41 0.45 -11.12 -22.29
C ALA A 41 1.78 -11.57 -21.68
N LEU A 42 2.60 -10.62 -21.21
CA LEU A 42 3.86 -10.89 -20.52
C LEU A 42 3.64 -11.67 -19.22
N ASP A 43 2.63 -11.30 -18.43
CA ASP A 43 2.25 -12.00 -17.19
C ASP A 43 1.87 -13.47 -17.46
N GLN A 44 1.12 -13.75 -18.54
CA GLN A 44 0.80 -15.11 -18.96
C GLN A 44 2.04 -15.89 -19.44
N LEU A 45 2.93 -15.25 -20.23
CA LEU A 45 4.17 -15.86 -20.69
C LEU A 45 5.05 -16.28 -19.52
N LEU A 46 5.29 -15.38 -18.57
CA LEU A 46 6.02 -15.66 -17.34
C LEU A 46 5.37 -16.82 -16.58
N GLY A 47 4.05 -16.82 -16.47
CA GLY A 47 3.32 -17.89 -15.80
C GLY A 47 3.38 -19.25 -16.49
N CYS A 48 3.67 -19.30 -17.79
CA CYS A 48 3.91 -20.55 -18.54
C CYS A 48 5.33 -21.09 -18.32
N TRP A 49 6.28 -20.19 -18.03
CA TRP A 49 7.69 -20.52 -17.79
C TRP A 49 7.99 -20.87 -16.34
N ALA A 50 7.06 -20.57 -15.43
CA ALA A 50 7.19 -20.93 -14.03
C ALA A 50 7.32 -22.47 -13.83
N PRO A 51 8.15 -22.92 -12.88
CA PRO A 51 8.29 -24.34 -12.55
C PRO A 51 6.93 -24.94 -12.14
N ALA A 52 6.64 -26.17 -12.59
CA ALA A 52 5.42 -26.88 -12.22
C ALA A 52 5.76 -28.29 -11.71
N GLU A 53 5.22 -28.68 -10.56
CA GLU A 53 5.56 -29.91 -9.84
C GLU A 53 5.12 -31.20 -10.55
N SER A 54 4.14 -31.14 -11.46
CA SER A 54 3.80 -32.27 -12.33
C SER A 54 3.16 -31.79 -13.64
N ARG A 55 3.73 -32.16 -14.78
CA ARG A 55 3.19 -31.84 -16.12
C ARG A 55 2.70 -33.11 -16.79
N SER A 56 1.38 -33.28 -16.85
CA SER A 56 0.73 -34.19 -17.79
C SER A 56 0.91 -33.67 -19.23
N GLU A 57 0.99 -34.55 -20.23
CA GLU A 57 1.12 -34.18 -21.66
C GLU A 57 0.01 -33.22 -22.12
N GLN A 58 -1.23 -33.43 -21.67
CA GLN A 58 -2.34 -32.52 -21.97
C GLN A 58 -2.14 -31.14 -21.31
N SER A 59 -1.48 -31.08 -20.16
CA SER A 59 -1.14 -29.81 -19.51
C SER A 59 -0.03 -29.07 -20.28
N TRP A 60 0.90 -29.80 -20.90
CA TRP A 60 1.98 -29.21 -21.68
C TRP A 60 1.45 -28.55 -22.96
N LEU A 61 0.61 -29.25 -23.73
CA LEU A 61 -0.01 -28.70 -24.95
C LEU A 61 -0.83 -27.43 -24.68
N ARG A 62 -1.61 -27.42 -23.59
CA ARG A 62 -2.38 -26.23 -23.16
C ARG A 62 -1.45 -25.07 -22.77
N THR A 63 -0.36 -25.37 -22.07
CA THR A 63 0.63 -24.34 -21.69
C THR A 63 1.34 -23.77 -22.91
N ALA A 64 1.73 -24.62 -23.86
CA ALA A 64 2.39 -24.22 -25.10
C ALA A 64 1.46 -23.37 -25.99
N GLY A 65 0.20 -23.78 -26.15
CA GLY A 65 -0.81 -23.00 -26.88
C GLY A 65 -1.08 -21.65 -26.21
N GLY A 66 -1.19 -21.62 -24.88
CA GLY A 66 -1.34 -20.39 -24.10
C GLY A 66 -0.14 -19.45 -24.26
N ALA A 67 1.09 -19.98 -24.21
CA ALA A 67 2.31 -19.22 -24.43
C ALA A 67 2.38 -18.66 -25.86
N ALA A 68 2.05 -19.46 -26.88
CA ALA A 68 2.02 -19.01 -28.26
C ALA A 68 1.00 -17.89 -28.48
N GLY A 69 -0.22 -18.04 -27.93
CA GLY A 69 -1.25 -17.00 -27.99
C GLY A 69 -0.84 -15.71 -27.28
N ALA A 70 -0.22 -15.82 -26.10
CA ALA A 70 0.29 -14.66 -25.37
C ALA A 70 1.44 -13.96 -26.13
N LEU A 71 2.34 -14.72 -26.76
CA LEU A 71 3.40 -14.15 -27.60
C LEU A 71 2.84 -13.41 -28.82
N LEU A 72 1.86 -13.99 -29.52
CA LEU A 72 1.19 -13.34 -30.64
C LEU A 72 0.50 -12.03 -30.21
N LEU A 73 -0.18 -12.04 -29.06
CA LEU A 73 -0.81 -10.84 -28.51
C LEU A 73 0.24 -9.76 -28.16
N LEU A 74 1.38 -10.16 -27.59
CA LEU A 74 2.47 -9.23 -27.28
C LEU A 74 3.03 -8.58 -28.56
N LEU A 75 3.26 -9.37 -29.61
CA LEU A 75 3.73 -8.87 -30.90
C LEU A 75 2.71 -7.94 -31.57
N ALA A 76 1.43 -8.30 -31.54
CA ALA A 76 0.35 -7.50 -32.11
C ALA A 76 0.16 -6.16 -31.38
N THR A 77 0.40 -6.11 -30.07
CA THR A 77 0.23 -4.91 -29.25
C THR A 77 1.48 -4.02 -29.19
N LEU A 78 2.63 -4.56 -29.59
CA LEU A 78 3.93 -3.88 -29.60
C LEU A 78 3.93 -2.46 -30.22
N PRO A 79 3.34 -2.21 -31.42
CA PRO A 79 3.38 -0.88 -32.03
C PRO A 79 2.65 0.19 -31.21
N LEU A 80 1.67 -0.21 -30.39
CA LEU A 80 0.97 0.69 -29.48
C LEU A 80 1.68 0.79 -28.13
N THR A 81 2.28 -0.29 -27.65
CA THR A 81 2.86 -0.34 -26.31
C THR A 81 4.19 0.40 -26.21
N LEU A 82 5.00 0.40 -27.27
CA LEU A 82 6.27 1.15 -27.29
C LEU A 82 6.08 2.66 -27.11
N PRO A 83 5.26 3.37 -27.91
CA PRO A 83 5.01 4.79 -27.68
C PRO A 83 4.28 5.05 -26.36
N ALA A 84 3.37 4.16 -25.96
CA ALA A 84 2.69 4.27 -24.66
C ALA A 84 3.67 4.14 -23.48
N LEU A 85 4.67 3.28 -23.58
CA LEU A 85 5.72 3.09 -22.58
C LEU A 85 6.61 4.32 -22.50
N LEU A 86 7.03 4.88 -23.65
CA LEU A 86 7.82 6.11 -23.69
C LEU A 86 7.06 7.28 -23.05
N LEU A 87 5.80 7.48 -23.42
CA LEU A 87 4.96 8.51 -22.81
C LEU A 87 4.76 8.25 -21.31
N TRP A 88 4.54 7.00 -20.90
CA TRP A 88 4.44 6.63 -19.49
C TRP A 88 5.72 6.98 -18.72
N LEU A 89 6.91 6.69 -19.26
CA LEU A 89 8.20 7.05 -18.65
C LEU A 89 8.34 8.55 -18.46
N LEU A 90 7.99 9.35 -19.48
CA LEU A 90 8.01 10.81 -19.39
C LEU A 90 7.06 11.33 -18.31
N LEU A 91 5.85 10.77 -18.23
CA LEU A 91 4.89 11.16 -17.19
C LEU A 91 5.44 10.93 -15.78
N GLN A 92 6.27 9.90 -15.55
CA GLN A 92 6.79 9.59 -14.21
C GLN A 92 7.64 10.73 -13.62
N ALA A 93 8.23 11.60 -14.45
CA ALA A 93 9.00 12.76 -14.01
C ALA A 93 8.18 13.77 -13.17
N TRP A 94 6.86 13.85 -13.39
CA TRP A 94 5.96 14.75 -12.65
C TRP A 94 5.08 14.02 -11.64
N ARG A 95 5.34 12.73 -11.42
CA ARG A 95 4.54 11.91 -10.52
C ARG A 95 4.91 12.18 -9.06
N ARG A 96 3.89 12.30 -8.22
CA ARG A 96 4.03 12.33 -6.76
C ARG A 96 4.45 10.95 -6.24
N PRO A 97 5.18 10.87 -5.12
CA PRO A 97 5.71 9.59 -4.65
C PRO A 97 4.65 8.64 -4.07
N PHE A 98 3.43 9.11 -3.80
CA PHE A 98 2.32 8.29 -3.31
C PHE A 98 0.98 8.96 -3.59
N CYS A 99 -0.10 8.19 -3.51
CA CYS A 99 -1.49 8.68 -3.55
C CYS A 99 -2.13 8.60 -2.17
N TYR A 100 -3.04 9.53 -1.89
CA TYR A 100 -3.85 9.57 -0.67
C TYR A 100 -5.33 9.31 -0.99
N GLN A 101 -5.85 8.17 -0.55
CA GLN A 101 -7.28 7.88 -0.58
C GLN A 101 -7.92 8.49 0.67
N PRO A 102 -8.80 9.51 0.54
CA PRO A 102 -9.53 10.02 1.68
C PRO A 102 -10.54 8.98 2.19
N PRO A 103 -10.89 9.03 3.48
CA PRO A 103 -11.94 8.19 4.03
C PRO A 103 -13.30 8.53 3.41
N PRO A 104 -14.29 7.62 3.45
CA PRO A 104 -15.63 7.88 2.97
C PRO A 104 -16.32 8.98 3.79
N ARG A 105 -17.36 9.61 3.23
CA ARG A 105 -18.07 10.73 3.88
C ARG A 105 -18.69 10.38 5.24
N CYS A 106 -19.05 9.12 5.45
CA CYS A 106 -19.62 8.62 6.70
C CYS A 106 -18.57 8.23 7.76
N TRP A 107 -17.28 8.32 7.42
CA TRP A 107 -16.21 8.02 8.36
C TRP A 107 -16.06 9.16 9.37
N ALA A 108 -15.95 8.80 10.65
CA ALA A 108 -15.62 9.72 11.73
C ALA A 108 -14.30 9.29 12.37
N PRO A 109 -13.38 10.24 12.65
CA PRO A 109 -12.17 9.93 13.40
C PRO A 109 -12.53 9.50 14.83
N PRO A 110 -11.67 8.72 15.51
CA PRO A 110 -11.86 8.38 16.91
C PRO A 110 -11.99 9.63 17.79
N ALA A 111 -12.83 9.54 18.82
CA ALA A 111 -13.03 10.63 19.77
C ALA A 111 -11.70 11.08 20.40
N PRO A 112 -11.56 12.39 20.69
CA PRO A 112 -10.42 12.90 21.43
C PRO A 112 -10.27 12.19 22.76
N TRP A 113 -9.04 11.80 23.07
CA TRP A 113 -8.71 11.17 24.35
C TRP A 113 -8.54 12.26 25.42
N CYS A 114 -9.12 12.07 26.60
CA CYS A 114 -8.89 12.93 27.75
C CYS A 114 -8.04 12.18 28.80
N PRO A 115 -6.71 12.40 28.86
CA PRO A 115 -5.82 11.63 29.74
C PRO A 115 -6.13 11.74 31.23
N ARG A 116 -6.90 12.76 31.66
CA ARG A 116 -7.26 13.00 33.05
C ARG A 116 -8.48 12.22 33.51
N THR A 117 -9.41 11.93 32.59
CA THR A 117 -10.71 11.32 32.91
C THR A 117 -10.88 9.95 32.28
N GLU A 118 -10.06 9.64 31.27
CA GLU A 118 -10.11 8.37 30.55
C GLU A 118 -8.86 7.53 30.86
N PRO A 119 -9.00 6.20 30.86
CA PRO A 119 -7.87 5.30 31.06
C PRO A 119 -6.82 5.43 29.93
N ALA A 120 -5.65 4.81 30.16
CA ALA A 120 -4.59 4.78 29.16
C ALA A 120 -5.08 4.18 27.84
N ARG A 121 -4.76 4.84 26.71
CA ARG A 121 -5.14 4.38 25.38
C ARG A 121 -4.05 3.48 24.80
N SER A 122 -4.45 2.35 24.23
CA SER A 122 -3.56 1.47 23.48
C SER A 122 -3.78 1.64 21.97
N PHE A 123 -2.71 1.51 21.18
CA PHE A 123 -2.78 1.60 19.72
C PHE A 123 -2.39 0.26 19.11
N GLY A 124 -3.24 -0.27 18.23
CA GLY A 124 -2.98 -1.52 17.51
C GLY A 124 -2.27 -1.27 16.19
N PHE A 125 -1.08 -1.85 16.03
CA PHE A 125 -0.31 -1.84 14.78
C PHE A 125 -0.28 -3.23 14.18
N PHE A 126 -0.59 -3.33 12.88
CA PHE A 126 -0.43 -4.56 12.11
C PHE A 126 0.49 -4.31 10.92
N SER A 127 1.48 -5.19 10.75
CA SER A 127 2.38 -5.18 9.59
C SER A 127 2.45 -6.55 8.95
N ALA A 128 2.36 -6.63 7.63
CA ALA A 128 2.48 -7.89 6.91
C ALA A 128 3.01 -7.71 5.49
N ASN A 129 3.94 -8.59 5.12
CA ASN A 129 4.37 -8.78 3.75
C ASN A 129 3.42 -9.78 3.07
N LEU A 130 2.77 -9.38 1.99
CA LEU A 130 1.70 -10.15 1.36
C LEU A 130 2.13 -10.91 0.10
N CYS A 131 3.31 -10.62 -0.44
CA CYS A 131 3.82 -11.19 -1.69
C CYS A 131 2.75 -11.18 -2.82
N LEU A 132 2.07 -10.06 -3.02
CA LEU A 132 1.05 -9.90 -4.06
C LEU A 132 1.72 -9.41 -5.36
N LEU A 133 2.58 -10.26 -5.92
CA LEU A 133 3.21 -10.03 -7.22
C LEU A 133 2.21 -10.25 -8.39
N PRO A 134 2.47 -9.70 -9.59
CA PRO A 134 1.82 -10.16 -10.81
C PRO A 134 1.80 -11.70 -10.89
N ASP A 135 0.70 -12.28 -11.37
CA ASP A 135 0.44 -13.73 -11.28
C ASP A 135 1.56 -14.57 -11.91
N GLY A 136 2.13 -14.11 -13.02
CA GLY A 136 3.25 -14.77 -13.70
C GLY A 136 4.50 -14.85 -12.82
N LEU A 137 4.87 -13.75 -12.18
CA LEU A 137 5.99 -13.71 -11.22
C LEU A 137 5.68 -14.49 -9.95
N ALA A 138 4.44 -14.39 -9.45
CA ALA A 138 4.03 -15.05 -8.22
C ALA A 138 4.13 -16.59 -8.31
N ARG A 139 3.98 -17.17 -9.50
CA ARG A 139 4.13 -18.62 -9.73
C ARG A 139 5.56 -19.12 -9.51
N PHE A 140 6.59 -18.31 -9.77
CA PHE A 140 7.97 -18.70 -9.45
C PHE A 140 8.20 -18.91 -7.95
N ASN A 141 7.38 -18.27 -7.12
CA ASN A 141 7.39 -18.40 -5.67
C ASN A 141 6.28 -19.34 -5.16
N ASN A 142 5.65 -20.15 -6.02
CA ASN A 142 4.52 -21.02 -5.66
C ASN A 142 3.32 -20.27 -5.05
N LEU A 143 3.10 -19.02 -5.48
CA LEU A 143 2.06 -18.13 -4.96
C LEU A 143 1.04 -17.71 -6.05
N PRO A 144 0.42 -18.65 -6.80
CA PRO A 144 -0.51 -18.29 -7.88
C PRO A 144 -1.77 -17.56 -7.38
N HIS A 145 -2.55 -17.04 -8.32
CA HIS A 145 -3.87 -16.45 -8.06
C HIS A 145 -3.85 -15.23 -7.14
N THR A 146 -2.97 -14.27 -7.39
CA THR A 146 -2.80 -13.04 -6.61
C THR A 146 -4.12 -12.32 -6.35
N GLN A 147 -5.05 -12.26 -7.32
CA GLN A 147 -6.36 -11.63 -7.09
C GLN A 147 -7.24 -12.36 -6.06
N ARG A 148 -7.19 -13.70 -6.02
CA ARG A 148 -7.93 -14.51 -5.04
C ARG A 148 -7.26 -14.41 -3.68
N ARG A 149 -5.92 -14.47 -3.64
CA ARG A 149 -5.13 -14.27 -2.40
C ARG A 149 -5.40 -12.89 -1.80
N ALA A 150 -5.40 -11.83 -2.61
CA ALA A 150 -5.75 -10.48 -2.15
C ALA A 150 -7.18 -10.38 -1.60
N ALA A 151 -8.14 -11.08 -2.19
CA ALA A 151 -9.51 -11.15 -1.66
C ALA A 151 -9.55 -11.88 -0.30
N ALA A 152 -8.84 -13.00 -0.15
CA ALA A 152 -8.76 -13.75 1.09
C ALA A 152 -8.06 -12.94 2.20
N VAL A 153 -6.93 -12.29 1.90
CA VAL A 153 -6.24 -11.37 2.80
C VAL A 153 -7.17 -10.22 3.21
N GLY A 154 -7.91 -9.65 2.26
CA GLY A 154 -8.91 -8.63 2.53
C GLY A 154 -10.00 -9.10 3.51
N ALA A 155 -10.50 -10.33 3.36
CA ALA A 155 -11.49 -10.91 4.26
C ALA A 155 -10.95 -11.10 5.69
N VAL A 156 -9.69 -11.54 5.82
CA VAL A 156 -9.01 -11.68 7.13
C VAL A 156 -8.80 -10.33 7.80
N LEU A 157 -8.31 -9.33 7.05
CA LEU A 157 -8.16 -7.96 7.53
C LEU A 157 -9.51 -7.42 8.01
N LEU A 158 -10.56 -7.60 7.22
CA LEU A 158 -11.90 -7.13 7.54
C LEU A 158 -12.46 -7.73 8.83
N ALA A 159 -12.15 -9.01 9.12
CA ALA A 159 -12.55 -9.63 10.38
C ALA A 159 -11.95 -8.89 11.59
N GLY A 160 -10.68 -8.52 11.53
CA GLY A 160 -10.04 -7.72 12.59
C GLY A 160 -10.55 -6.29 12.69
N LEU A 161 -11.01 -5.69 11.58
CA LEU A 161 -11.57 -4.34 11.54
C LEU A 161 -13.01 -4.27 12.07
N ARG A 162 -13.85 -5.26 11.72
CA ARG A 162 -15.28 -5.30 12.11
C ARG A 162 -15.49 -5.41 13.62
N SER A 163 -14.54 -5.99 14.34
CA SER A 163 -14.60 -6.09 15.81
C SER A 163 -14.38 -4.75 16.52
N SER A 164 -14.10 -3.66 15.79
CA SER A 164 -13.94 -2.32 16.36
C SER A 164 -15.02 -1.35 15.85
N PRO A 165 -16.26 -1.46 16.34
CA PRO A 165 -17.31 -0.49 16.05
C PRO A 165 -17.18 0.67 17.05
N TYR A 166 -16.37 1.68 16.75
CA TYR A 166 -16.40 2.97 17.45
C TYR A 166 -16.34 2.94 19.00
N GLY A 167 -15.52 2.06 19.56
CA GLY A 167 -15.06 2.15 20.94
C GLY A 167 -13.61 2.56 20.95
N ALA A 168 -13.23 3.53 21.79
CA ALA A 168 -11.83 3.63 22.20
C ALA A 168 -11.36 2.21 22.56
N THR A 169 -10.20 1.82 22.05
CA THR A 169 -9.52 0.61 22.51
C THR A 169 -9.33 0.76 24.02
N GLY A 170 -10.31 0.23 24.77
CA GLY A 170 -10.25 0.18 26.22
C GLY A 170 -8.94 -0.46 26.61
N CYS A 171 -8.40 -0.06 27.76
CA CYS A 171 -7.25 -0.72 28.36
C CYS A 171 -7.38 -2.23 28.14
N GLY A 172 -6.43 -2.80 27.39
CA GLY A 172 -6.10 -4.19 27.66
C GLY A 172 -5.92 -4.30 29.17
N SER A 173 -6.55 -5.30 29.76
CA SER A 173 -6.38 -5.67 31.18
C SER A 173 -4.96 -5.34 31.63
N SER A 174 -4.85 -4.67 32.79
CA SER A 174 -3.60 -4.28 33.46
C SER A 174 -2.45 -5.18 33.04
N VAL A 175 -1.37 -4.58 32.53
CA VAL A 175 -0.13 -5.26 32.10
C VAL A 175 0.39 -6.13 33.24
N GLN A 176 -0.18 -7.32 33.37
CA GLN A 176 0.26 -8.40 34.21
C GLN A 176 1.21 -9.16 33.29
N ALA A 177 2.49 -8.79 33.37
CA ALA A 177 3.64 -9.42 32.72
C ALA A 177 3.26 -10.33 31.53
N MET A 178 2.78 -9.74 30.44
CA MET A 178 2.42 -10.53 29.27
C MET A 178 3.70 -11.19 28.73
N PRO A 179 3.74 -12.52 28.57
CA PRO A 179 4.92 -13.20 28.09
C PRO A 179 5.31 -12.67 26.71
N CYS A 180 6.61 -12.68 26.42
CA CYS A 180 7.19 -12.15 25.20
C CYS A 180 6.58 -12.85 23.97
N GLY A 181 5.65 -12.16 23.28
CA GLY A 181 4.98 -12.66 22.08
C GLY A 181 3.91 -13.73 22.35
N VAL A 182 2.75 -13.58 21.71
CA VAL A 182 1.67 -14.58 21.71
C VAL A 182 1.40 -14.97 20.26
N LEU A 183 1.38 -16.27 19.96
CA LEU A 183 0.95 -16.77 18.66
C LEU A 183 -0.58 -16.87 18.63
N THR A 184 -1.23 -16.11 17.76
CA THR A 184 -2.68 -16.12 17.61
C THR A 184 -3.10 -16.57 16.22
N GLY A 185 -4.08 -17.47 16.13
CA GLY A 185 -4.66 -17.92 14.85
C GLY A 185 -5.72 -16.98 14.25
N ALA A 186 -5.96 -15.84 14.89
CA ALA A 186 -6.97 -14.86 14.50
C ALA A 186 -6.37 -13.46 14.37
N MET A 187 -7.02 -12.62 13.56
CA MET A 187 -6.65 -11.22 13.41
C MET A 187 -6.99 -10.43 14.68
N PRO A 188 -6.11 -9.53 15.16
CA PRO A 188 -6.43 -8.69 16.31
C PRO A 188 -7.67 -7.82 16.04
N ALA A 189 -8.56 -7.72 17.03
CA ALA A 189 -9.85 -7.03 16.95
C ALA A 189 -9.75 -5.48 17.00
N SER A 190 -8.55 -4.93 17.20
CA SER A 190 -8.32 -3.53 17.59
C SER A 190 -7.22 -2.87 16.76
N LEU A 191 -7.31 -2.99 15.43
CA LEU A 191 -6.30 -2.41 14.54
C LEU A 191 -6.56 -0.93 14.27
N ASP A 192 -5.60 -0.09 14.64
CA ASP A 192 -5.61 1.34 14.35
C ASP A 192 -4.75 1.67 13.13
N PHE A 193 -3.66 0.94 12.92
CA PHE A 193 -2.73 1.14 11.81
C PHE A 193 -2.43 -0.18 11.11
N VAL A 194 -2.50 -0.16 9.78
CA VAL A 194 -2.25 -1.32 8.92
C VAL A 194 -1.17 -0.95 7.90
N CYS A 195 -0.01 -1.59 8.01
CA CYS A 195 1.15 -1.42 7.13
C CYS A 195 1.34 -2.69 6.29
N LEU A 196 1.12 -2.62 4.98
CA LEU A 196 1.27 -3.77 4.10
C LEU A 196 2.49 -3.59 3.18
N GLN A 197 3.23 -4.67 2.96
CA GLN A 197 4.36 -4.72 2.05
C GLN A 197 4.10 -5.72 0.90
N GLU A 198 4.82 -5.50 -0.20
CA GLU A 198 4.75 -6.30 -1.45
C GLU A 198 3.35 -6.37 -2.09
N ALA A 199 2.57 -5.30 -1.98
CA ALA A 199 1.36 -5.10 -2.78
C ALA A 199 1.70 -4.60 -4.19
N PHE A 200 2.40 -5.42 -5.00
CA PHE A 200 2.90 -5.00 -6.32
C PHE A 200 1.86 -5.08 -7.45
N ASP A 201 0.94 -6.05 -7.42
CA ASP A 201 -0.15 -6.12 -8.39
C ASP A 201 -1.15 -4.99 -8.12
N LEU A 202 -1.26 -4.09 -9.10
CA LEU A 202 -2.07 -2.87 -9.02
C LEU A 202 -3.57 -3.13 -8.83
N ARG A 203 -4.09 -4.29 -9.27
CA ARG A 203 -5.52 -4.64 -9.12
C ARG A 203 -5.77 -5.16 -7.70
N ALA A 204 -4.85 -5.98 -7.20
CA ALA A 204 -4.87 -6.50 -5.84
C ALA A 204 -4.71 -5.36 -4.82
N GLU A 205 -3.75 -4.46 -5.04
CA GLU A 205 -3.57 -3.25 -4.22
C GLU A 205 -4.85 -2.41 -4.18
N ARG A 206 -5.44 -2.08 -5.34
CA ARG A 206 -6.70 -1.30 -5.39
C ARG A 206 -7.85 -1.96 -4.63
N ARG A 207 -7.96 -3.28 -4.68
CA ARG A 207 -8.96 -4.03 -3.90
C ARG A 207 -8.71 -3.87 -2.39
N LEU A 208 -7.47 -3.98 -1.94
CA LEU A 208 -7.11 -3.74 -0.54
C LEU A 208 -7.33 -2.28 -0.12
N VAL A 209 -6.97 -1.31 -0.97
CA VAL A 209 -7.22 0.12 -0.74
C VAL A 209 -8.71 0.40 -0.57
N SER A 210 -9.56 -0.12 -1.46
CA SER A 210 -11.02 0.07 -1.37
C SER A 210 -11.58 -0.51 -0.07
N LEU A 211 -11.11 -1.70 0.33
CA LEU A 211 -11.52 -2.35 1.56
C LEU A 211 -11.07 -1.55 2.79
N LEU A 212 -9.79 -1.20 2.87
CA LEU A 212 -9.21 -0.48 4.01
C LEU A 212 -9.78 0.94 4.12
N ALA A 213 -9.97 1.64 2.99
CA ALA A 213 -10.55 2.97 2.97
C ALA A 213 -11.98 2.98 3.53
N SER A 214 -12.76 1.95 3.17
CA SER A 214 -14.17 1.85 3.59
C SER A 214 -14.34 1.44 5.05
N ASN A 215 -13.38 0.72 5.63
CA ASN A 215 -13.54 0.09 6.96
C ASN A 215 -12.61 0.66 8.05
N LEU A 216 -11.47 1.26 7.70
CA LEU A 216 -10.50 1.79 8.66
C LEU A 216 -10.42 3.32 8.59
N GLY A 217 -10.24 3.88 7.39
CA GLY A 217 -10.11 5.33 7.21
C GLY A 217 -9.16 5.73 6.08
N PRO A 218 -8.40 6.84 6.20
CA PRO A 218 -7.47 7.26 5.14
C PRO A 218 -6.42 6.19 4.81
N VAL A 219 -6.04 6.12 3.52
CA VAL A 219 -5.03 5.18 3.01
C VAL A 219 -4.00 5.89 2.14
N LEU A 220 -2.72 5.58 2.35
CA LEU A 220 -1.62 5.88 1.43
C LEU A 220 -1.29 4.64 0.59
N TYR A 221 -1.26 4.80 -0.72
CA TYR A 221 -1.07 3.71 -1.67
C TYR A 221 -0.36 4.18 -2.95
N ASP A 222 -0.06 3.27 -3.87
CA ASP A 222 0.71 3.53 -5.10
C ASP A 222 2.03 4.25 -4.74
N VAL A 223 2.67 3.78 -3.66
CA VAL A 223 3.87 4.41 -3.07
C VAL A 223 5.09 3.98 -3.88
N GLY A 224 5.95 4.93 -4.24
CA GLY A 224 7.19 4.67 -4.97
C GLY A 224 7.55 5.76 -5.97
N THR A 225 8.79 5.74 -6.42
CA THR A 225 9.21 6.46 -7.63
C THR A 225 9.26 5.48 -8.81
N PHE A 226 8.88 5.94 -10.00
CA PHE A 226 8.78 5.12 -11.20
C PHE A 226 9.60 5.74 -12.33
N GLY A 227 9.86 4.95 -13.36
CA GLY A 227 10.59 5.38 -14.54
C GLY A 227 12.09 5.50 -14.31
N LEU A 228 12.75 6.27 -15.19
CA LEU A 228 14.20 6.49 -15.15
C LEU A 228 14.56 7.41 -13.97
N GLN A 229 15.36 6.89 -13.06
CA GLN A 229 15.91 7.63 -11.93
C GLN A 229 17.31 8.17 -12.27
N HIS A 230 17.81 9.06 -11.42
CA HIS A 230 19.21 9.52 -11.48
C HIS A 230 20.16 8.31 -11.50
N GLY A 231 21.15 8.33 -12.39
CA GLY A 231 22.07 7.20 -12.61
C GLY A 231 21.56 6.12 -13.58
N LEU A 232 20.57 6.42 -14.44
CA LEU A 232 20.00 5.50 -15.44
C LEU A 232 19.37 4.22 -14.84
N HIS A 233 18.99 4.26 -13.56
CA HIS A 233 18.28 3.15 -12.92
C HIS A 233 16.79 3.20 -13.27
N LEU A 234 16.28 2.14 -13.89
CA LEU A 234 14.87 2.03 -14.29
C LEU A 234 14.03 1.36 -13.19
N LYS A 235 13.01 2.06 -12.68
CA LYS A 235 12.02 1.51 -11.74
C LYS A 235 10.69 1.25 -12.44
N LEU A 236 10.34 -0.02 -12.59
CA LEU A 236 9.09 -0.46 -13.21
C LEU A 236 8.00 -0.71 -12.18
N LEU A 237 8.38 -1.20 -11.00
CA LEU A 237 7.49 -1.50 -9.90
C LEU A 237 7.55 -0.41 -8.83
N GLY A 238 6.42 -0.17 -8.17
CA GLY A 238 6.37 0.68 -6.99
C GLY A 238 7.15 0.08 -5.83
N SER A 239 6.99 0.68 -4.64
CA SER A 239 7.57 0.14 -3.41
C SER A 239 6.82 -1.10 -2.89
N GLY A 240 5.57 -1.29 -3.31
CA GLY A 240 4.66 -2.29 -2.76
C GLY A 240 4.16 -1.95 -1.35
N LEU A 241 4.41 -0.72 -0.86
CA LEU A 241 3.98 -0.26 0.47
C LEU A 241 2.56 0.33 0.41
N LEU A 242 1.77 -0.02 1.42
CA LEU A 242 0.45 0.55 1.68
C LEU A 242 0.33 0.84 3.17
N LEU A 243 -0.19 2.02 3.53
CA LEU A 243 -0.49 2.39 4.92
C LEU A 243 -1.95 2.81 5.04
N ALA A 244 -2.71 2.16 5.91
CA ALA A 244 -4.05 2.60 6.30
C ALA A 244 -4.09 2.97 7.78
N SER A 245 -4.87 3.99 8.11
CA SER A 245 -4.94 4.56 9.45
C SER A 245 -6.38 4.80 9.86
N ARG A 246 -6.71 4.48 11.11
CA ARG A 246 -7.97 4.85 11.76
C ARG A 246 -8.05 6.32 12.11
N TYR A 247 -6.90 6.99 12.18
CA TYR A 247 -6.76 8.39 12.50
C TYR A 247 -6.49 9.20 11.24
N PRO A 248 -6.84 10.50 11.20
CA PRO A 248 -6.51 11.35 10.07
C PRO A 248 -5.00 11.41 9.85
N LEU A 249 -4.56 11.53 8.61
CA LEU A 249 -3.14 11.72 8.28
C LEU A 249 -2.87 13.21 8.13
N LEU A 250 -1.86 13.74 8.81
CA LEU A 250 -1.44 15.14 8.65
C LEU A 250 -0.47 15.30 7.48
N ARG A 251 0.54 14.43 7.45
CA ARG A 251 1.69 14.54 6.55
C ARG A 251 2.22 13.15 6.23
N ALA A 252 2.80 12.99 5.05
CA ALA A 252 3.52 11.79 4.71
C ALA A 252 4.71 12.09 3.81
N ALA A 253 5.68 11.19 3.81
CA ALA A 253 6.88 11.27 2.99
C ALA A 253 7.32 9.86 2.62
N PHE A 254 7.82 9.71 1.40
CA PHE A 254 8.42 8.47 0.94
C PHE A 254 9.85 8.75 0.49
N GLN A 255 10.78 7.92 0.94
CA GLN A 255 12.19 7.97 0.54
C GLN A 255 12.59 6.62 -0.04
N SER A 256 12.99 6.61 -1.32
CA SER A 256 13.56 5.41 -1.92
C SER A 256 14.96 5.18 -1.39
N PHE A 257 15.32 3.92 -1.16
CA PHE A 257 16.71 3.56 -0.90
C PHE A 257 17.57 3.81 -2.16
N PRO A 258 18.81 4.30 -1.99
CA PRO A 258 19.68 4.68 -3.11
C PRO A 258 20.35 3.48 -3.78
N HIS A 259 20.47 2.35 -3.08
CA HIS A 259 21.15 1.16 -3.56
C HIS A 259 20.18 0.00 -3.64
N ALA A 260 19.99 -0.51 -4.85
CA ALA A 260 19.25 -1.74 -5.11
C ALA A 260 20.12 -2.68 -5.94
N ARG A 261 19.94 -4.00 -5.78
CA ARG A 261 20.69 -5.04 -6.48
C ARG A 261 19.74 -6.13 -6.97
N GLY A 262 20.12 -6.79 -8.06
CA GLY A 262 19.34 -7.87 -8.63
C GLY A 262 17.92 -7.44 -9.01
N GLU A 263 16.95 -8.29 -8.73
CA GLU A 263 15.52 -8.10 -9.04
C GLU A 263 14.92 -6.88 -8.32
N ASP A 264 15.42 -6.55 -7.13
CA ASP A 264 14.96 -5.41 -6.35
C ASP A 264 15.30 -4.06 -7.02
N ALA A 265 16.22 -4.03 -7.99
CA ALA A 265 16.54 -2.80 -8.74
C ALA A 265 15.38 -2.28 -9.59
N LEU A 266 14.45 -3.16 -9.98
CA LEU A 266 13.25 -2.77 -10.73
C LEU A 266 12.13 -2.22 -9.83
N ALA A 267 12.25 -2.38 -8.51
CA ALA A 267 11.26 -1.93 -7.53
C ALA A 267 11.75 -0.69 -6.76
N SER A 268 10.82 0.22 -6.47
CA SER A 268 11.14 1.40 -5.66
C SER A 268 11.17 1.09 -4.16
N LYS A 269 12.08 0.22 -3.71
CA LYS A 269 12.22 -0.08 -2.27
C LYS A 269 12.55 1.19 -1.48
N GLY A 270 11.96 1.36 -0.31
CA GLY A 270 12.11 2.57 0.47
C GLY A 270 11.34 2.59 1.79
N LEU A 271 11.34 3.75 2.43
CA LEU A 271 10.65 4.03 3.68
C LEU A 271 9.46 4.96 3.44
N LEU A 272 8.27 4.55 3.88
CA LEU A 272 7.08 5.41 3.97
C LEU A 272 6.90 5.86 5.41
N SER A 273 6.93 7.17 5.63
CA SER A 273 6.69 7.80 6.93
C SER A 273 5.40 8.61 6.89
N ALA A 274 4.56 8.50 7.91
CA ALA A 274 3.34 9.27 8.06
C ALA A 274 3.21 9.85 9.46
N GLN A 275 2.65 11.04 9.55
CA GLN A 275 2.36 11.73 10.80
C GLN A 275 0.85 11.73 11.04
N VAL A 276 0.48 11.34 12.24
CA VAL A 276 -0.90 11.14 12.66
C VAL A 276 -1.14 11.97 13.93
N PRO A 277 -2.18 12.81 13.98
CA PRO A 277 -2.55 13.49 15.20
C PRO A 277 -3.40 12.54 16.04
N VAL A 278 -3.00 12.34 17.29
CA VAL A 278 -3.87 11.75 18.31
C VAL A 278 -4.60 12.93 18.95
N PRO A 279 -5.93 13.09 18.73
CA PRO A 279 -6.64 14.21 19.32
C PRO A 279 -6.67 13.99 20.84
N CYS A 280 -6.15 14.96 21.59
CA CYS A 280 -6.17 14.95 23.05
C CYS A 280 -6.83 16.23 23.56
N LEU A 281 -7.83 16.09 24.44
CA LEU A 281 -8.39 17.23 25.16
C LEU A 281 -7.52 17.51 26.37
N TRP A 282 -6.76 18.61 26.33
CA TRP A 282 -6.23 19.20 27.55
C TRP A 282 -7.27 20.23 28.03
N PRO A 283 -7.74 20.20 29.28
CA PRO A 283 -8.58 21.26 29.78
C PRO A 283 -7.81 22.58 29.67
N CYS A 284 -8.39 23.58 29.02
CA CYS A 284 -7.92 24.95 29.10
C CYS A 284 -8.04 25.32 30.58
N GLY A 285 -6.90 25.39 31.29
CA GLY A 285 -6.90 25.77 32.68
C GLY A 285 -7.55 27.13 32.81
N THR A 286 -8.64 27.20 33.56
CA THR A 286 -9.16 28.43 34.15
C THR A 286 -7.98 29.15 34.80
N ARG A 287 -7.49 30.21 34.14
CA ARG A 287 -6.64 31.21 34.76
C ARG A 287 -7.57 32.02 35.65
N GLU A 288 -7.98 31.43 36.76
CA GLU A 288 -8.65 32.11 37.84
C GLU A 288 -7.69 33.21 38.31
N GLY A 289 -8.14 34.46 38.18
CA GLY A 289 -7.37 35.63 38.53
C GLY A 289 -6.95 35.55 39.99
N ARG A 290 -5.65 35.41 40.24
CA ARG A 290 -5.08 35.94 41.47
C ARG A 290 -5.08 37.46 41.33
N GLY A 291 -6.14 38.07 41.85
CA GLY A 291 -6.09 39.45 42.31
C GLY A 291 -4.90 39.58 43.24
N LEU A 292 -4.03 40.53 42.91
CA LEU A 292 -3.08 41.10 43.85
C LEU A 292 -3.90 42.00 44.78
N GLU A 293 -4.11 41.53 46.01
CA GLU A 293 -4.13 42.43 47.18
C GLU A 293 -2.70 42.52 47.72
#